data_AF-A0A6C0KTZ6-F1
#
_entry.id   AF-A0A6C0KTZ6-F1
#
_cell.length_a   1.000
_cell.length_b   1.000
_cell.length_c   1.000
_cell.angle_alpha   90.00
_cell.angle_beta   90.00
_cell.angle_gamma   90.00
#
_symmetry.space_group_name_H-M   'P 1'
#
loop_
_entity.id
_entity.type
_entity.pdbx_description
1 polymer ?
#
loop_
_entity_poly.entity_id
_entity_poly.type
_entity_poly.pdbx_seq_one_letter_code
_entity_poly.pdbx_strand_id
1 'polypeptide(L)'
;MEKSEEYQKLYSLLTGLSSKGGSNANDGTIPQISLKELLVGKNTVTKSAVRPEIIVAPPVAPPVAKKCKATIISKPAVKLPTVLVLDIPELAKPEPFIKKEQKPKRRLIIVEEESEPVITCEACHKIFSSTLNRCRHMITSNACKKWLALPEKDRNRPLMPPIHELVDKWLHDAISRPTDNLCQFCTTIFSNKGNLHKHYQTSMVCNRLAYLSFMKLMSSLNK
;
A
#
# COMPACT_ATOMS: atom_id res chain seq x y z
N MET A 1 1.57 44.77 5.15
CA MET A 1 0.39 44.71 4.25
C MET A 1 0.62 43.79 3.03
N GLU A 2 1.68 42.98 2.97
CA GLU A 2 2.04 42.16 1.77
C GLU A 2 1.19 40.90 1.55
N LYS A 3 0.46 40.41 2.55
CA LYS A 3 -0.34 39.16 2.44
C LYS A 3 -1.54 39.27 1.49
N SER A 4 -1.91 40.48 1.06
CA SER A 4 -3.05 40.70 0.16
C SER A 4 -2.72 40.32 -1.29
N GLU A 5 -1.49 40.57 -1.76
CA GLU A 5 -1.13 40.36 -3.15
C GLU A 5 -0.96 38.88 -3.50
N GLU A 6 -0.39 38.10 -2.57
CA GLU A 6 -0.27 36.65 -2.74
C GLU A 6 -1.64 35.97 -2.78
N TYR A 7 -2.58 36.42 -1.96
CA TYR A 7 -3.96 35.93 -1.97
C TYR A 7 -4.65 36.24 -3.30
N GLN A 8 -4.43 37.43 -3.85
CA GLN A 8 -5.02 37.86 -5.13
C GLN A 8 -4.44 37.10 -6.33
N LYS A 9 -3.15 36.73 -6.28
CA LYS A 9 -2.49 35.84 -7.25
C LYS A 9 -3.04 34.42 -7.20
N LEU A 10 -3.20 33.87 -5.99
CA LEU A 10 -3.78 32.54 -5.79
C LEU A 10 -5.24 32.47 -6.25
N TYR A 11 -6.02 33.52 -5.98
CA TYR A 11 -7.41 33.61 -6.40
C TYR A 11 -7.54 33.67 -7.93
N SER A 12 -6.69 34.45 -8.61
CA SER A 12 -6.68 34.49 -10.09
C SER A 12 -6.31 33.15 -10.73
N LEU A 13 -5.34 32.43 -10.15
CA LEU A 13 -4.92 31.10 -10.63
C LEU A 13 -6.03 30.06 -10.49
N LEU A 14 -6.76 30.07 -9.36
CA LEU A 14 -7.86 29.14 -9.12
C LEU A 14 -9.07 29.44 -10.01
N THR A 15 -9.33 30.72 -10.30
CA THR A 15 -10.44 31.13 -11.15
C THR A 15 -10.21 30.76 -12.62
N GLY A 16 -8.96 30.85 -13.11
CA GLY A 16 -8.60 30.44 -14.48
C GLY A 16 -8.66 28.93 -14.72
N LEU A 17 -8.48 28.11 -13.67
CA LEU A 17 -8.57 26.65 -13.76
C LEU A 17 -10.02 26.12 -13.68
N SER A 18 -10.97 26.96 -13.26
CA SER A 18 -12.38 26.60 -13.06
C SER A 18 -13.25 26.75 -14.32
N SER A 19 -12.67 27.01 -15.49
CA SER A 19 -13.37 26.96 -16.79
C SER A 19 -12.93 25.75 -17.60
N LYS A 20 -13.38 24.56 -17.19
CA LYS A 20 -13.35 23.37 -18.04
C LYS A 20 -14.61 22.54 -17.81
N GLY A 21 -15.66 22.86 -18.57
CA GLY A 21 -16.93 22.12 -18.52
C GLY A 21 -18.07 22.85 -19.23
N GLY A 22 -17.86 23.23 -20.49
CA GLY A 22 -18.89 23.87 -21.30
C GLY A 22 -18.55 23.72 -22.78
N SER A 23 -18.71 22.51 -23.31
CA SER A 23 -18.72 22.28 -24.75
C SER A 23 -19.95 22.96 -25.34
N ASN A 24 -19.75 24.09 -26.02
CA ASN A 24 -20.58 24.48 -27.15
C ASN A 24 -19.69 25.19 -28.17
N ALA A 25 -19.78 24.70 -29.40
CA ALA A 25 -19.12 25.23 -30.57
C ALA A 25 -19.58 26.66 -30.82
N ASN A 26 -18.64 27.60 -30.92
CA ASN A 26 -18.40 28.38 -32.13
C ASN A 26 -17.29 29.39 -31.89
N ASP A 27 -16.31 29.32 -32.79
CA ASP A 27 -15.43 30.37 -33.29
C ASP A 27 -14.78 31.37 -32.30
N GLY A 28 -13.45 31.35 -32.30
CA GLY A 28 -12.63 32.27 -31.51
C GLY A 28 -11.35 31.59 -31.03
N THR A 29 -10.29 31.68 -31.83
CA THR A 29 -8.96 31.16 -31.52
C THR A 29 -8.42 31.76 -30.22
N ILE A 30 -8.46 31.00 -29.12
CA ILE A 30 -7.79 31.36 -27.87
C ILE A 30 -6.36 30.78 -27.91
N PRO A 31 -5.30 31.60 -27.77
CA PRO A 31 -3.93 31.11 -27.79
C PRO A 31 -3.66 30.26 -26.54
N GLN A 32 -3.26 29.00 -26.75
CA GLN A 32 -2.68 28.18 -25.68
C GLN A 32 -1.32 28.76 -25.31
N ILE A 33 -1.24 29.40 -24.15
CA ILE A 33 0.04 29.81 -23.56
C ILE A 33 0.57 28.61 -22.76
N SER A 34 1.71 28.07 -23.21
CA SER A 34 2.33 26.91 -22.59
C SER A 34 3.00 27.31 -21.29
N LEU A 35 2.80 26.54 -20.22
CA LEU A 35 3.33 26.79 -18.86
C LEU A 35 4.87 26.94 -18.82
N LYS A 36 5.58 26.47 -19.86
CA LYS A 36 7.03 26.62 -20.01
C LYS A 36 7.47 28.04 -20.37
N GLU A 37 6.61 28.85 -21.00
CA GLU A 37 6.92 30.24 -21.37
C GLU A 37 6.80 31.21 -20.19
N LEU A 38 6.04 30.86 -19.15
CA LEU A 38 5.84 31.70 -17.95
C LEU A 38 7.00 31.66 -16.94
N LEU A 39 7.90 30.67 -17.04
CA LEU A 39 9.01 30.49 -16.10
C LEU A 39 10.34 31.08 -16.58
N VAL A 40 10.42 31.56 -17.83
CA VAL A 40 11.61 32.23 -18.37
C VAL A 40 11.24 33.68 -18.60
N GLY A 41 11.42 34.52 -17.59
CA GLY A 41 11.16 35.96 -17.68
C GLY A 41 12.02 36.63 -18.74
N LYS A 42 11.46 36.80 -19.94
CA LYS A 42 12.02 37.64 -21.01
C LYS A 42 10.88 38.35 -21.74
N ASN A 43 10.64 39.60 -21.34
CA ASN A 43 9.89 40.57 -22.12
C ASN A 43 10.76 41.00 -23.32
N THR A 44 10.49 40.48 -24.52
CA THR A 44 10.60 41.22 -25.79
C THR A 44 9.99 40.38 -26.90
N VAL A 45 8.94 40.91 -27.50
CA VAL A 45 8.26 40.41 -28.71
C VAL A 45 9.16 40.64 -29.93
N THR A 46 9.53 39.58 -30.65
CA THR A 46 9.67 39.59 -32.11
C THR A 46 9.46 38.17 -32.66
N LYS A 47 8.46 38.03 -33.54
CA LYS A 47 8.09 36.80 -34.26
C LYS A 47 9.21 36.37 -35.22
N SER A 48 9.65 35.12 -35.13
CA SER A 48 10.24 34.40 -36.26
C SER A 48 10.02 32.90 -36.10
N ALA A 49 9.41 32.30 -37.12
CA ALA A 49 9.03 30.89 -37.17
C ALA A 49 10.27 30.00 -37.34
N VAL A 50 10.52 29.11 -36.37
CA VAL A 50 11.53 28.05 -36.48
C VAL A 50 10.87 26.70 -36.21
N ARG A 51 11.01 25.81 -37.19
CA ARG A 51 10.47 24.45 -37.27
C ARG A 51 11.24 23.52 -36.31
N PRO A 52 10.60 22.74 -35.42
CA PRO A 52 11.33 21.86 -34.52
C PRO A 52 11.83 20.60 -35.24
N GLU A 53 13.14 20.33 -35.12
CA GLU A 53 13.78 19.08 -35.51
C GLU A 53 13.42 17.94 -34.55
N ILE A 54 13.11 16.79 -35.12
CA ILE A 54 12.79 15.55 -34.42
C ILE A 54 14.11 14.87 -34.04
N ILE A 55 14.44 14.87 -32.76
CA ILE A 55 15.59 14.11 -32.23
C ILE A 55 15.15 12.65 -32.04
N VAL A 56 15.65 11.78 -32.92
CA VAL A 56 15.49 10.33 -32.83
C VAL A 56 16.46 9.80 -31.78
N ALA A 57 15.94 9.30 -30.66
CA ALA A 57 16.75 8.64 -29.64
C ALA A 57 17.23 7.25 -30.14
N PRO A 58 18.52 6.89 -29.95
CA PRO A 58 19.05 5.60 -30.37
C PRO A 58 18.51 4.45 -29.50
N PRO A 59 18.40 3.23 -30.06
CA PRO A 59 17.84 2.08 -29.37
C PRO A 59 18.75 1.61 -28.22
N VAL A 60 18.19 1.59 -27.01
CA VAL A 60 18.87 1.09 -25.81
C VAL A 60 18.90 -0.44 -25.85
N ALA A 61 20.09 -1.03 -25.77
CA ALA A 61 20.28 -2.48 -25.78
C ALA A 61 19.66 -3.14 -24.53
N PRO A 62 19.04 -4.33 -24.67
CA PRO A 62 18.41 -5.03 -23.55
C PRO A 62 19.46 -5.53 -22.53
N PRO A 63 19.14 -5.51 -21.22
CA PRO A 63 20.07 -5.92 -20.17
C PRO A 63 20.34 -7.43 -20.22
N VAL A 64 21.63 -7.77 -20.23
CA VAL A 64 22.14 -9.15 -20.26
C VAL A 64 21.75 -9.88 -18.98
N ALA A 65 20.94 -10.93 -19.10
CA ALA A 65 20.49 -11.76 -17.99
C ALA A 65 21.68 -12.51 -17.34
N LYS A 66 22.00 -12.17 -16.08
CA LYS A 66 22.99 -12.92 -15.29
C LYS A 66 22.38 -14.26 -14.86
N LYS A 67 22.91 -15.36 -15.40
CA LYS A 67 22.53 -16.74 -15.02
C LYS A 67 23.04 -17.06 -13.60
N CYS A 68 22.13 -17.19 -12.64
CA CYS A 68 22.45 -17.81 -11.35
C CYS A 68 22.63 -19.32 -11.57
N LYS A 69 23.84 -19.84 -11.34
CA LYS A 69 24.11 -21.29 -11.35
C LYS A 69 23.39 -21.92 -10.15
N ALA A 70 22.35 -22.68 -10.41
CA ALA A 70 21.71 -23.52 -9.40
C ALA A 70 22.47 -24.84 -9.32
N THR A 71 23.13 -25.11 -8.20
CA THR A 71 23.67 -26.43 -7.89
C THR A 71 22.50 -27.31 -7.47
N ILE A 72 22.07 -28.19 -8.37
CA ILE A 72 21.01 -29.17 -8.10
C ILE A 72 21.66 -30.26 -7.24
N ILE A 73 21.43 -30.20 -5.93
CA ILE A 73 21.69 -31.33 -5.03
C ILE A 73 20.45 -32.21 -5.11
N SER A 74 20.49 -33.23 -5.96
CA SER A 74 19.46 -34.26 -6.03
C SER A 74 19.52 -35.10 -4.75
N LYS A 75 18.60 -34.86 -3.80
CA LYS A 75 18.38 -35.79 -2.69
C LYS A 75 17.63 -37.04 -3.20
N PRO A 76 18.01 -38.25 -2.76
CA PRO A 76 17.35 -39.48 -3.15
C PRO A 76 15.91 -39.54 -2.63
N ALA A 77 15.02 -40.11 -3.45
CA ALA A 77 13.59 -40.25 -3.17
C ALA A 77 13.35 -41.06 -1.89
N VAL A 78 12.80 -40.42 -0.87
CA VAL A 78 12.26 -41.10 0.32
C VAL A 78 10.96 -41.80 -0.10
N LYS A 79 10.97 -43.13 -0.05
CA LYS A 79 9.78 -43.96 -0.32
C LYS A 79 8.76 -43.70 0.79
N LEU A 80 7.58 -43.18 0.43
CA LEU A 80 6.46 -43.06 1.36
C LEU A 80 6.01 -44.47 1.82
N PRO A 81 5.65 -44.66 3.10
CA PRO A 81 5.04 -45.90 3.56
C PRO A 81 3.63 -46.02 2.99
N THR A 82 3.38 -47.12 2.29
CA THR A 82 2.05 -47.55 1.83
C THR A 82 1.14 -47.76 3.04
N VAL A 83 0.11 -46.93 3.17
CA VAL A 83 -0.96 -47.12 4.15
C VAL A 83 -1.89 -48.22 3.64
N LEU A 84 -1.85 -49.39 4.28
CA LEU A 84 -2.83 -50.46 4.06
C LEU A 84 -4.17 -50.04 4.67
N VAL A 85 -5.16 -49.80 3.80
CA VAL A 85 -6.57 -49.66 4.18
C VAL A 85 -7.11 -51.07 4.39
N LEU A 86 -7.49 -51.41 5.63
CA LEU A 86 -8.24 -52.61 5.95
C LEU A 86 -9.73 -52.26 6.02
N ASP A 87 -10.53 -52.96 5.23
CA ASP A 87 -11.98 -52.90 5.23
C ASP A 87 -12.55 -53.31 6.59
N ILE A 88 -13.42 -52.47 7.14
CA ILE A 88 -14.16 -52.73 8.38
C ILE A 88 -15.58 -53.16 7.98
N PRO A 89 -16.04 -54.37 8.37
CA PRO A 89 -17.43 -54.75 8.18
C PRO A 89 -18.32 -54.04 9.20
N GLU A 90 -19.37 -53.44 8.68
CA GLU A 90 -20.51 -52.90 9.39
C GLU A 90 -21.32 -54.04 10.02
N LEU A 91 -21.39 -54.13 11.36
CA LEU A 91 -22.62 -54.58 12.03
C LEU A 91 -22.65 -54.39 13.56
N ALA A 92 -23.83 -53.97 14.00
CA ALA A 92 -24.52 -54.26 15.26
C ALA A 92 -24.10 -53.54 16.55
N LYS A 93 -25.00 -52.64 16.99
CA LYS A 93 -25.13 -52.18 18.38
C LYS A 93 -25.56 -53.33 19.30
N PRO A 94 -24.92 -53.45 20.47
CA PRO A 94 -25.71 -53.58 21.69
C PRO A 94 -25.25 -52.68 22.84
N GLU A 95 -26.15 -52.63 23.82
CA GLU A 95 -26.40 -51.75 24.97
C GLU A 95 -25.32 -51.63 26.08
N PRO A 96 -25.51 -50.70 27.06
CA PRO A 96 -24.42 -50.11 27.82
C PRO A 96 -24.03 -50.97 29.02
N PHE A 97 -22.84 -51.57 28.93
CA PHE A 97 -22.19 -52.23 30.06
C PHE A 97 -21.18 -51.26 30.68
N ILE A 98 -21.51 -50.68 31.85
CA ILE A 98 -20.60 -49.83 32.63
C ILE A 98 -19.55 -50.73 33.29
N LYS A 99 -18.53 -51.12 32.54
CA LYS A 99 -17.25 -51.60 33.08
C LYS A 99 -16.34 -50.38 33.22
N LYS A 100 -15.89 -50.10 34.45
CA LYS A 100 -14.85 -49.10 34.74
C LYS A 100 -13.54 -49.57 34.12
N GLU A 101 -13.37 -49.30 32.83
CA GLU A 101 -12.11 -49.53 32.12
C GLU A 101 -11.06 -48.57 32.69
N GLN A 102 -10.09 -49.12 33.41
CA GLN A 102 -8.88 -48.41 33.75
C GLN A 102 -8.13 -48.14 32.46
N LYS A 103 -8.23 -46.89 31.97
CA LYS A 103 -7.50 -46.42 30.79
C LYS A 103 -6.01 -46.76 30.96
N PRO A 104 -5.42 -47.57 30.06
CA PRO A 104 -4.00 -47.86 30.11
C PRO A 104 -3.24 -46.54 30.02
N LYS A 105 -2.35 -46.34 30.99
CA LYS A 105 -1.48 -45.16 31.14
C LYS A 105 -0.56 -45.09 29.92
N ARG A 106 -1.03 -44.47 28.82
CA ARG A 106 -0.25 -44.24 27.61
C ARG A 106 0.98 -43.42 27.99
N ARG A 107 2.16 -44.04 27.96
CA ARG A 107 3.43 -43.32 28.05
C ARG A 107 3.50 -42.40 26.83
N LEU A 108 3.46 -41.10 27.07
CA LEU A 108 3.78 -40.09 26.06
C LEU A 108 5.26 -40.29 25.70
N ILE A 109 5.51 -40.92 24.56
CA ILE A 109 6.82 -40.86 23.92
C ILE A 109 6.87 -39.47 23.28
N ILE A 110 7.59 -38.55 23.92
CA ILE A 110 7.93 -37.26 23.33
C ILE A 110 8.95 -37.58 22.25
N VAL A 111 8.47 -37.70 21.00
CA VAL A 111 9.35 -37.75 19.84
C VAL A 111 9.80 -36.31 19.60
N GLU A 112 11.06 -36.02 19.90
CA GLU A 112 11.69 -34.78 19.47
C GLU A 112 11.78 -34.82 17.94
N GLU A 113 10.77 -34.26 17.28
CA GLU A 113 10.75 -34.08 15.84
C GLU A 113 11.73 -32.96 15.51
N GLU A 114 12.90 -33.31 14.98
CA GLU A 114 13.87 -32.37 14.44
C GLU A 114 13.23 -31.62 13.25
N SER A 115 12.60 -30.47 13.54
CA SER A 115 11.95 -29.65 12.51
C SER A 115 13.02 -29.07 11.58
N GLU A 116 12.92 -29.36 10.28
CA GLU A 116 13.79 -28.76 9.26
C GLU A 116 13.76 -27.22 9.34
N PRO A 117 14.89 -26.54 9.07
CA PRO A 117 14.99 -25.09 9.19
C PRO A 117 14.06 -24.38 8.22
N VAL A 118 13.19 -23.52 8.75
CA VAL A 118 12.24 -22.73 7.97
C VAL A 118 12.97 -21.68 7.14
N ILE A 119 12.88 -21.76 5.82
CA ILE A 119 13.54 -20.82 4.90
C ILE A 119 12.65 -19.60 4.72
N THR A 120 13.05 -18.45 5.28
CA THR A 120 12.26 -17.20 5.23
C THR A 120 13.00 -16.05 4.53
N CYS A 121 12.26 -15.09 3.97
CA CYS A 121 12.82 -13.83 3.50
C CYS A 121 12.94 -12.84 4.66
N GLU A 122 14.14 -12.30 4.89
CA GLU A 122 14.40 -11.35 5.98
C GLU A 122 13.64 -10.02 5.84
N ALA A 123 13.21 -9.66 4.62
CA ALA A 123 12.52 -8.39 4.38
C ALA A 123 11.00 -8.45 4.60
N CYS A 124 10.36 -9.53 4.15
CA CYS A 124 8.90 -9.66 4.19
C CYS A 124 8.42 -10.83 5.05
N HIS A 125 9.34 -11.56 5.67
CA HIS A 125 9.11 -12.76 6.49
C HIS A 125 8.30 -13.87 5.81
N LYS A 126 8.18 -13.83 4.48
CA LYS A 126 7.53 -14.90 3.71
C LYS A 126 8.31 -16.19 3.86
N ILE A 127 7.60 -17.28 4.16
CA ILE A 127 8.14 -18.64 4.27
C ILE A 127 8.20 -19.28 2.88
N PHE A 128 9.26 -20.03 2.61
CA PHE A 128 9.49 -20.75 1.37
C PHE A 128 9.77 -22.22 1.64
N SER A 129 9.29 -23.08 0.74
CA SER A 129 9.57 -24.52 0.76
C SER A 129 11.00 -24.87 0.34
N SER A 130 11.74 -23.94 -0.29
CA SER A 130 13.10 -24.19 -0.75
C SER A 130 13.94 -22.92 -0.88
N THR A 131 15.26 -23.09 -0.84
CA THR A 131 16.25 -22.01 -1.00
C THR A 131 16.16 -21.38 -2.39
N LEU A 132 15.89 -22.18 -3.43
CA LEU A 132 15.71 -21.71 -4.81
C LEU A 132 14.49 -20.80 -4.93
N ASN A 133 13.39 -21.11 -4.24
CA ASN A 133 12.19 -20.27 -4.20
C ASN A 133 12.46 -18.93 -3.51
N ARG A 134 13.18 -18.93 -2.39
CA ARG A 134 13.64 -17.71 -1.72
C ARG A 134 14.55 -16.88 -2.63
N CYS A 135 15.52 -17.51 -3.31
CA CYS A 135 16.43 -16.81 -4.23
C CYS A 135 15.67 -16.16 -5.40
N ARG A 136 14.76 -16.91 -6.04
CA ARG A 136 13.89 -16.38 -7.09
C ARG A 136 13.03 -15.21 -6.60
N HIS A 137 12.45 -15.31 -5.40
CA HIS A 137 11.74 -14.20 -4.78
C HIS A 137 12.64 -12.98 -4.58
N MET A 138 13.88 -13.18 -4.13
CA MET A 138 14.84 -12.09 -3.98
C MET A 138 15.22 -11.45 -5.31
N ILE A 139 15.19 -12.19 -6.42
CA ILE A 139 15.45 -11.65 -7.77
C ILE A 139 14.23 -10.87 -8.30
N THR A 140 13.00 -11.31 -8.03
CA THR A 140 11.78 -10.68 -8.56
C THR A 140 11.25 -9.54 -7.70
N SER A 141 11.39 -9.63 -6.37
CA SER A 141 10.87 -8.64 -5.43
C SER A 141 11.84 -7.47 -5.27
N ASN A 142 11.65 -6.44 -6.10
CA ASN A 142 12.43 -5.20 -5.97
C ASN A 142 12.23 -4.50 -4.61
N ALA A 143 11.06 -4.64 -3.99
CA ALA A 143 10.78 -4.08 -2.66
C ALA A 143 11.67 -4.74 -1.59
N CYS A 144 11.73 -6.08 -1.56
CA CYS A 144 12.58 -6.80 -0.60
C CYS A 144 14.06 -6.50 -0.80
N LYS A 145 14.53 -6.37 -2.06
CA LYS A 145 15.91 -5.95 -2.34
C LYS A 145 16.21 -4.58 -1.79
N LYS A 146 15.35 -3.60 -2.06
CA LYS A 146 15.52 -2.22 -1.61
C LYS A 146 15.51 -2.13 -0.08
N TRP A 147 14.60 -2.85 0.57
CA TRP A 147 14.53 -2.93 2.03
C TRP A 147 15.82 -3.48 2.64
N LEU A 148 16.33 -4.60 2.11
CA LEU A 148 17.58 -5.19 2.60
C LEU A 148 18.81 -4.34 2.34
N ALA A 149 18.78 -3.48 1.32
CA ALA A 149 19.85 -2.53 1.06
C ALA A 149 19.87 -1.33 2.04
N LEU A 150 18.83 -1.15 2.86
CA LEU A 150 18.83 -0.11 3.89
C LEU A 150 19.81 -0.45 5.02
N PRO A 151 20.40 0.57 5.67
CA PRO A 151 21.20 0.39 6.88
C PRO A 151 20.41 -0.36 7.96
N GLU A 152 21.10 -1.17 8.76
CA GLU A 152 20.46 -1.99 9.81
C GLU A 152 19.65 -1.16 10.82
N LYS A 153 20.14 0.05 11.15
CA LYS A 153 19.41 1.03 11.97
C LYS A 153 18.01 1.37 11.45
N ASP A 154 17.82 1.38 10.14
CA ASP A 154 16.56 1.76 9.49
C ASP A 154 15.64 0.54 9.34
N ARG A 155 16.22 -0.66 9.15
CA ARG A 155 15.48 -1.93 9.06
C ARG A 155 14.90 -2.39 10.40
N ASN A 156 15.62 -2.14 11.50
CA ASN A 156 15.21 -2.54 12.84
C ASN A 156 14.25 -1.54 13.50
N ARG A 157 13.87 -0.46 12.80
CA ARG A 157 12.90 0.49 13.33
C ARG A 157 11.52 -0.19 13.35
N PRO A 158 10.90 -0.39 14.53
CA PRO A 158 9.57 -1.00 14.58
C PRO A 158 8.58 -0.12 13.82
N LEU A 159 8.03 -0.65 12.74
CA LEU A 159 6.94 -0.03 12.00
C LEU A 159 5.66 -0.26 12.79
N MET A 160 5.29 0.74 13.58
CA MET A 160 4.09 0.73 14.42
C MET A 160 3.25 1.96 14.10
N PRO A 161 1.94 1.79 13.86
CA PRO A 161 1.28 0.91 12.88
C PRO A 161 1.63 1.27 11.41
N PRO A 162 1.09 0.57 10.39
CA PRO A 162 1.23 0.97 8.99
C PRO A 162 0.84 2.44 8.79
N ILE A 163 1.58 3.15 7.92
CA ILE A 163 1.40 4.59 7.71
C ILE A 163 -0.05 4.94 7.35
N HIS A 164 -0.73 4.11 6.56
CA HIS A 164 -2.12 4.35 6.18
C HIS A 164 -3.07 4.26 7.38
N GLU A 165 -2.87 3.30 8.29
CA GLU A 165 -3.67 3.20 9.52
C GLU A 165 -3.43 4.38 10.45
N LEU A 166 -2.19 4.87 10.52
CA LEU A 166 -1.87 6.10 11.26
C LEU A 166 -2.61 7.30 10.69
N VAL A 167 -2.55 7.49 9.36
CA VAL A 167 -3.24 8.59 8.68
C VAL A 167 -4.75 8.47 8.85
N ASP A 168 -5.32 7.27 8.72
CA ASP A 168 -6.76 7.04 8.91
C ASP A 168 -7.19 7.33 10.35
N LYS A 169 -6.36 6.96 11.33
CA LYS A 169 -6.59 7.28 12.75
C LYS A 169 -6.57 8.78 12.98
N TRP A 170 -5.53 9.48 12.52
CA TRP A 170 -5.42 10.93 12.68
C TRP A 170 -6.52 11.69 11.95
N LEU A 171 -6.88 11.23 10.75
CA LEU A 171 -8.01 11.78 10.00
C LEU A 171 -9.31 11.57 10.77
N HIS A 172 -9.54 10.36 11.30
CA HIS A 172 -10.69 10.05 12.14
C HIS A 172 -10.74 10.95 13.38
N ASP A 173 -9.63 11.10 14.10
CA ASP A 173 -9.54 11.96 15.29
C ASP A 173 -9.77 13.45 14.95
N ALA A 174 -9.45 13.88 13.73
CA ALA A 174 -9.65 15.25 13.27
C ALA A 174 -11.09 15.56 12.80
N ILE A 175 -11.87 14.54 12.41
CA ILE A 175 -13.18 14.73 11.78
C ILE A 175 -14.35 14.13 12.55
N SER A 176 -14.09 13.11 13.38
CA SER A 176 -15.09 12.32 14.09
C SER A 176 -14.92 12.47 15.58
N ARG A 177 -16.05 12.65 16.28
CA ARG A 177 -16.12 12.33 17.70
C ARG A 177 -16.17 10.81 17.89
N PRO A 178 -15.71 10.27 19.03
CA PRO A 178 -15.45 8.85 19.22
C PRO A 178 -16.64 7.90 18.98
N THR A 179 -17.88 8.38 18.87
CA THR A 179 -19.05 7.49 18.92
C THR A 179 -20.07 7.58 17.78
N ASP A 180 -20.19 8.67 16.99
CA ASP A 180 -21.52 8.93 16.39
C ASP A 180 -21.63 9.24 14.88
N ASN A 181 -20.64 8.94 14.03
CA ASN A 181 -20.69 9.31 12.60
C ASN A 181 -21.18 10.77 12.39
N LEU A 182 -20.81 11.65 13.33
CA LEU A 182 -21.29 13.01 13.45
C LEU A 182 -20.20 13.94 12.91
N CYS A 183 -20.57 14.85 12.01
CA CYS A 183 -19.64 15.91 11.61
C CYS A 183 -19.37 16.83 12.81
N GLN A 184 -18.11 16.95 13.22
CA GLN A 184 -17.71 17.78 14.36
C GLN A 184 -18.03 19.27 14.18
N PHE A 185 -18.14 19.73 12.92
CA PHE A 185 -18.26 21.16 12.60
C PHE A 185 -19.70 21.61 12.40
N CYS A 186 -20.48 20.87 11.60
CA CYS A 186 -21.89 21.22 11.34
C CYS A 186 -22.88 20.38 12.16
N THR A 187 -22.41 19.48 13.02
CA THR A 187 -23.22 18.63 13.92
C THR A 187 -24.26 17.74 13.21
N THR A 188 -24.12 17.55 11.90
CA THR A 188 -25.01 16.64 11.15
C THR A 188 -24.64 15.19 11.47
N ILE A 189 -25.64 14.39 11.80
CA ILE A 189 -25.50 12.94 12.07
C ILE A 189 -25.65 12.20 10.74
N PHE A 190 -24.74 11.25 10.48
CA PHE A 190 -24.78 10.40 9.29
C PHE A 190 -25.06 8.95 9.67
N SER A 191 -25.72 8.22 8.78
CA SER A 191 -26.06 6.80 9.00
C SER A 191 -24.83 5.87 9.02
N ASN A 192 -23.73 6.28 8.38
CA ASN A 192 -22.48 5.52 8.36
C ASN A 192 -21.26 6.42 8.08
N LYS A 193 -20.05 5.87 8.30
CA LYS A 193 -18.77 6.56 8.06
C LYS A 193 -18.56 6.96 6.61
N GLY A 194 -19.04 6.17 5.65
CA GLY A 194 -18.93 6.48 4.22
C GLY A 194 -19.69 7.75 3.83
N ASN A 195 -20.88 7.95 4.39
CA ASN A 195 -21.69 9.15 4.20
C ASN A 195 -21.04 10.38 4.85
N LEU A 196 -20.43 10.22 6.03
CA LEU A 196 -19.64 11.26 6.66
C LEU A 196 -18.43 11.66 5.79
N HIS A 197 -17.70 10.69 5.23
CA HIS A 197 -16.59 10.97 4.31
C HIS A 197 -17.08 11.69 3.05
N LYS A 198 -18.19 11.24 2.46
CA LYS A 198 -18.82 11.92 1.31
C LYS A 198 -19.22 13.35 1.65
N HIS A 199 -19.71 13.61 2.87
CA HIS A 199 -20.01 14.96 3.33
C HIS A 199 -18.77 15.85 3.36
N TYR A 200 -17.61 15.37 3.82
CA TYR A 200 -16.37 16.16 3.75
C TYR A 200 -15.88 16.38 2.31
N GLN A 201 -16.24 15.52 1.36
CA GLN A 201 -15.93 15.76 -0.05
C GLN A 201 -16.84 16.83 -0.67
N THR A 202 -18.12 16.90 -0.28
CA THR A 202 -19.10 17.82 -0.88
C THR A 202 -19.21 19.16 -0.14
N SER A 203 -18.99 19.18 1.17
CA SER A 203 -19.09 20.37 2.01
C SER A 203 -17.74 21.05 2.17
N MET A 204 -17.46 22.03 1.30
CA MET A 204 -16.20 22.78 1.28
C MET A 204 -15.84 23.43 2.63
N VAL A 205 -16.84 23.94 3.36
CA VAL A 205 -16.61 24.58 4.66
C VAL A 205 -16.17 23.56 5.71
N CYS A 206 -16.88 22.43 5.81
CA CYS A 206 -16.53 21.37 6.77
C CYS A 206 -15.17 20.75 6.42
N ASN A 207 -14.85 20.58 5.14
CA ASN A 207 -13.55 20.10 4.69
C ASN A 207 -12.39 21.02 5.10
N ARG A 208 -12.55 22.33 4.90
CA ARG A 208 -11.52 23.31 5.30
C ARG A 208 -11.29 23.31 6.81
N LEU A 209 -12.36 23.20 7.60
CA LEU A 209 -12.25 23.11 9.06
C LEU A 209 -11.59 21.80 9.51
N ALA A 210 -11.95 20.67 8.89
CA ALA A 210 -11.30 19.37 9.11
C ALA A 210 -9.79 19.44 8.83
N TYR A 211 -9.39 20.05 7.72
CA TYR A 211 -7.98 20.24 7.38
C TYR A 211 -7.23 21.06 8.44
N LEU A 212 -7.82 22.16 8.92
CA LEU A 212 -7.21 22.97 9.98
C LEU A 212 -7.06 22.19 11.29
N SER A 213 -8.07 21.39 11.67
CA SER A 213 -8.00 20.50 12.84
C SER A 213 -6.91 19.44 12.68
N PHE A 214 -6.81 18.81 11.51
CA PHE A 214 -5.78 17.83 11.19
C PHE A 214 -4.38 18.42 11.27
N MET A 215 -4.15 19.61 10.70
CA MET A 215 -2.85 20.30 10.76
C MET A 215 -2.45 20.66 12.20
N LYS A 216 -3.41 21.06 13.04
CA LYS A 216 -3.17 21.29 14.47
C LYS A 216 -2.75 20.00 15.19
N LEU A 217 -3.42 18.88 14.91
CA LEU A 217 -3.09 17.57 15.47
C LEU A 217 -1.68 17.13 15.05
N MET A 218 -1.35 17.21 13.76
CA MET A 218 0.00 16.90 13.25
C MET A 218 1.08 17.78 13.86
N SER A 219 0.80 19.07 14.10
CA SER A 219 1.76 19.98 14.74
C SER A 219 2.00 19.64 16.21
N SER A 220 1.01 19.05 16.89
CA SER A 220 1.14 18.63 18.29
C SER A 220 1.96 17.35 18.46
N LEU A 221 1.97 16.46 17.47
CA LEU A 221 2.73 15.21 17.48
C LEU A 221 4.23 15.38 17.25
N ASN A 222 4.64 16.53 16.69
CA ASN A 222 6.04 16.85 16.41
C ASN A 222 6.76 17.56 17.57
N LYS A 223 6.08 17.76 18.71
CA LYS A 223 6.67 18.33 19.94
C LYS A 223 7.01 17.21 20.91
#